data_AF-A0A6I9W9L7-F1
#
_entry.id   AF-A0A6I9W9L7-F1
#
_cell.length_a   1.000
_cell.length_b   1.000
_cell.length_c   1.000
_cell.angle_alpha   90.00
_cell.angle_beta   90.00
_cell.angle_gamma   90.00
#
_symmetry.space_group_name_H-M   'P 1'
#
loop_
_entity.id
_entity.type
_entity.pdbx_description
1 polymer ?
#
loop_
_entity_poly.entity_id
_entity_poly.type
_entity_poly.pdbx_seq_one_letter_code
_entity_poly.pdbx_strand_id
1 'polypeptide(L)'
;MGSLDDFWTVMQSVYDSQTMDLEKLSVKDLMNPWIQEKQYPILNVTEIFDTEWTKIVLETISKNWTVPLTNQVYINLKRILSKICSLAREQKHFLAKCCNNSEHNQFIIINRQQTGYYRVFYNRESWLRIIDYLNSENYTNINVLNRAQLIDDTFHLTISGELNSSVFWEVINYLKWETDYIAWYPMFKVIEHESHTLLFPNVNTTTFKMRLRKLLIPLLVNIGYEEKPNDDNLLKCLRQEALRWACVLGDSECKKYAEYKLQGHLSNPT
;
A
#
# COMPACT_ATOMS: atom_id res chain seq x y z
N MET A 1 5.12 19.55 -34.30
CA MET A 1 5.15 18.48 -33.26
C MET A 1 5.90 19.05 -32.08
N GLY A 2 5.28 19.13 -30.90
CA GLY A 2 5.97 19.62 -29.70
C GLY A 2 6.91 18.56 -29.13
N SER A 3 8.07 19.00 -28.64
CA SER A 3 9.06 18.18 -27.93
C SER A 3 8.72 18.09 -26.43
N LEU A 4 9.39 17.17 -25.73
CA LEU A 4 9.30 17.09 -24.26
C LEU A 4 9.82 18.38 -23.59
N ASP A 5 10.80 19.05 -24.21
CA ASP A 5 11.32 20.31 -23.74
C ASP A 5 10.26 21.42 -23.85
N ASP A 6 9.50 21.46 -24.95
CA ASP A 6 8.39 22.41 -25.09
C ASP A 6 7.33 22.22 -23.99
N PHE A 7 7.04 20.96 -23.63
CA PHE A 7 6.13 20.65 -22.52
C PHE A 7 6.64 21.20 -21.19
N TRP A 8 7.92 20.97 -20.86
CA TRP A 8 8.49 21.47 -19.61
C TRP A 8 8.58 22.98 -19.56
N THR A 9 8.84 23.66 -20.69
CA THR A 9 8.79 25.12 -20.78
C THR A 9 7.40 25.66 -20.43
N VAL A 10 6.34 25.04 -20.97
CA VAL A 10 4.96 25.44 -20.64
C VAL A 10 4.66 25.19 -19.17
N MET A 11 4.99 24.00 -18.63
CA MET A 11 4.76 23.68 -17.23
C MET A 11 5.50 24.61 -16.27
N GLN A 12 6.75 24.98 -16.60
CA GLN A 12 7.53 25.95 -15.82
C GLN A 12 6.84 27.31 -15.79
N SER A 13 6.36 27.81 -16.93
CA SER A 13 5.67 29.11 -16.99
C SER A 13 4.42 29.18 -16.10
N VAL A 14 3.66 28.07 -16.00
CA VAL A 14 2.50 27.97 -15.12
C VAL A 14 2.93 27.94 -13.66
N TYR A 15 3.96 27.16 -13.31
CA TYR A 15 4.50 27.09 -11.96
C TYR A 15 4.98 28.46 -11.47
N ASP A 16 5.76 29.17 -12.29
CA ASP A 16 6.30 30.49 -11.98
C ASP A 16 5.17 31.51 -11.73
N SER A 17 4.10 31.46 -12.55
CA SER A 17 2.94 32.35 -12.41
C SER A 17 2.14 32.15 -11.12
N GLN A 18 2.14 30.93 -10.56
CA GLN A 18 1.33 30.57 -9.39
C GLN A 18 2.07 30.68 -8.06
N THR A 19 3.40 30.56 -8.05
CA THR A 19 4.18 30.39 -6.82
C THR A 19 4.88 31.66 -6.30
N MET A 20 4.72 32.80 -6.98
CA MET A 20 5.32 34.10 -6.61
C MET A 20 6.80 33.98 -6.19
N ASP A 21 7.60 33.20 -6.91
CA ASP A 21 9.07 33.11 -6.76
C ASP A 21 9.61 32.65 -5.38
N LEU A 22 8.77 32.08 -4.50
CA LEU A 22 9.18 31.70 -3.13
C LEU A 22 10.17 30.52 -3.08
N GLU A 23 10.18 29.66 -4.10
CA GLU A 23 11.20 28.62 -4.30
C GLU A 23 11.59 28.53 -5.77
N LYS A 24 12.86 28.82 -6.11
CA LYS A 24 13.40 28.61 -7.46
C LYS A 24 13.54 27.12 -7.75
N LEU A 25 12.47 26.51 -8.26
CA LEU A 25 12.42 25.10 -8.66
C LEU A 25 12.40 24.99 -10.18
N SER A 26 13.37 24.25 -10.73
CA SER A 26 13.33 23.80 -12.13
C SER A 26 12.43 22.57 -12.23
N VAL A 27 11.27 22.71 -12.85
CA VAL A 27 10.31 21.61 -13.10
C VAL A 27 10.97 20.55 -13.98
N LYS A 28 11.75 20.97 -14.98
CA LYS A 28 12.48 20.05 -15.86
C LYS A 28 13.46 19.18 -15.06
N ASP A 29 14.28 19.79 -14.20
CA ASP A 29 15.27 19.03 -13.41
C ASP A 29 14.61 18.14 -12.36
N LEU A 30 13.47 18.56 -11.81
CA LEU A 30 12.66 17.71 -10.92
C LEU A 30 12.15 16.47 -11.66
N MET A 31 11.68 16.63 -12.90
CA MET A 31 11.00 15.58 -13.67
C MET A 31 11.95 14.68 -14.45
N ASN A 32 13.14 15.14 -14.82
CA ASN A 32 14.12 14.38 -15.60
C ASN A 32 14.41 12.98 -15.04
N PRO A 33 14.68 12.79 -13.72
CA PRO A 33 14.91 11.46 -13.17
C PRO A 33 13.74 10.51 -13.38
N TRP A 34 12.49 10.99 -13.26
CA TRP A 34 11.26 10.20 -13.41
C TRP A 34 11.01 9.67 -14.82
N ILE A 35 11.69 10.23 -15.82
CA ILE A 35 11.52 9.88 -17.22
C ILE A 35 12.72 9.09 -17.73
N GLN A 36 13.92 9.43 -17.25
CA GLN A 36 15.17 8.89 -17.77
C GLN A 36 15.63 7.63 -17.02
N GLU A 37 15.34 7.54 -15.71
CA GLU A 37 15.74 6.38 -14.91
C GLU A 37 14.77 5.22 -15.15
N LYS A 38 15.30 3.99 -15.20
CA LYS A 38 14.49 2.78 -15.45
C LYS A 38 13.73 2.28 -14.23
N GLN A 39 14.01 2.81 -13.05
CA GLN A 39 13.47 2.38 -11.77
C GLN A 39 12.71 3.52 -11.09
N TYR A 40 11.96 3.21 -10.04
CA TYR A 40 11.34 4.20 -9.16
C TYR A 40 12.10 4.24 -7.83
N PRO A 41 12.05 5.37 -7.09
CA PRO A 41 12.72 5.45 -5.80
C PRO A 41 11.95 4.68 -4.70
N ILE A 42 12.71 4.16 -3.75
CA ILE A 42 12.21 3.71 -2.44
C ILE A 42 12.54 4.82 -1.44
N LEU A 43 11.51 5.32 -0.76
CA LEU A 43 11.62 6.35 0.25
C LEU A 43 11.69 5.71 1.64
N ASN A 44 12.85 5.81 2.27
CA ASN A 44 13.11 5.31 3.60
C ASN A 44 12.61 6.31 4.65
N VAL A 45 11.81 5.81 5.58
CA VAL A 45 11.19 6.55 6.67
C VAL A 45 11.80 6.09 7.98
N THR A 46 12.48 7.01 8.66
CA THR A 46 13.03 6.77 9.99
C THR A 46 12.42 7.75 10.97
N GLU A 47 11.73 7.23 11.98
CA GLU A 47 11.22 8.01 13.11
C GLU A 47 12.24 7.96 14.25
N ILE A 48 12.67 9.13 14.72
CA ILE A 48 13.56 9.33 15.86
C ILE A 48 12.77 10.08 16.94
N PHE A 49 12.57 9.41 18.07
CA PHE A 49 11.79 9.93 19.19
C PHE A 49 12.68 10.59 20.23
N ASP A 50 12.28 11.77 20.66
CA ASP A 50 12.82 12.51 21.80
C ASP A 50 11.67 12.77 22.80
N THR A 51 11.94 13.27 24.01
CA THR A 51 10.88 13.52 25.01
C THR A 51 9.89 14.59 24.56
N GLU A 52 10.35 15.57 23.77
CA GLU A 52 9.54 16.73 23.39
C GLU A 52 9.13 16.74 21.91
N TRP A 53 9.78 15.91 21.08
CA TRP A 53 9.58 15.92 19.64
C TRP A 53 9.80 14.56 19.00
N THR A 54 9.16 14.37 17.85
CA THR A 54 9.49 13.28 16.92
C THR A 54 10.12 13.88 15.67
N LYS A 55 11.29 13.37 15.28
CA LYS A 55 11.98 13.73 14.04
C LYS A 55 11.77 12.61 13.04
N ILE A 56 11.15 12.96 11.93
CA ILE A 56 10.99 12.07 10.79
C ILE A 56 12.09 12.40 9.82
N VAL A 57 12.85 11.39 9.39
CA VAL A 57 13.88 11.49 8.36
C VAL A 57 13.41 10.70 7.15
N LEU A 58 13.28 11.38 6.01
CA LEU A 58 12.90 10.77 4.74
C LEU A 58 14.08 10.83 3.77
N GLU A 59 14.55 9.66 3.32
CA GLU A 59 15.74 9.55 2.46
C GLU A 59 15.49 8.58 1.31
N THR A 60 15.97 8.92 0.12
CA THR A 60 16.02 7.97 -1.01
C THR A 60 17.40 7.32 -1.07
N ILE A 61 17.45 6.03 -1.37
CA ILE A 61 18.72 5.30 -1.52
C ILE A 61 19.57 5.93 -2.65
N SER A 62 18.93 6.28 -3.77
CA SER A 62 19.59 6.99 -4.87
C SER A 62 19.46 8.50 -4.71
N LYS A 63 20.61 9.17 -4.87
CA LYS A 63 20.78 10.62 -4.80
C LYS A 63 20.26 11.37 -6.04
N ASN A 64 19.87 10.65 -7.09
CA ASN A 64 19.38 11.22 -8.35
C ASN A 64 17.91 11.67 -8.27
N TRP A 65 17.17 11.13 -7.30
CA TRP A 65 15.74 11.41 -7.17
C TRP A 65 15.48 12.61 -6.28
N THR A 66 14.59 13.48 -6.73
CA THR A 66 13.92 14.44 -5.87
C THR A 66 12.44 14.04 -5.81
N VAL A 67 12.00 13.56 -4.65
CA VAL A 67 10.61 13.16 -4.42
C VAL A 67 9.80 14.36 -3.97
N PRO A 68 8.81 14.84 -4.75
CA PRO A 68 7.98 15.97 -4.36
C PRO A 68 6.94 15.49 -3.34
N LEU A 69 7.20 15.68 -2.05
CA LEU A 69 6.32 15.21 -0.96
C LEU A 69 5.10 16.12 -0.68
N THR A 70 4.72 16.97 -1.63
CA THR A 70 3.65 17.96 -1.42
C THR A 70 2.32 17.27 -1.11
N ASN A 71 1.79 17.49 0.11
CA ASN A 71 0.55 16.89 0.64
C ASN A 71 0.53 15.35 0.79
N GLN A 72 1.69 14.70 0.77
CA GLN A 72 1.81 13.24 0.75
C GLN A 72 2.13 12.59 2.11
N VAL A 73 2.15 13.36 3.20
CA VAL A 73 2.54 12.87 4.54
C VAL A 73 1.38 12.93 5.53
N TYR A 74 1.05 11.79 6.15
CA TYR A 74 0.10 11.67 7.25
C TYR A 74 0.80 11.27 8.55
N ILE A 75 0.51 12.00 9.64
CA ILE A 75 0.83 11.58 11.01
C ILE A 75 -0.50 11.39 11.73
N ASN A 76 -0.75 10.18 12.24
CA ASN A 76 -1.97 9.84 12.97
C ASN A 76 -3.24 10.31 12.23
N LEU A 77 -3.28 10.05 10.91
CA LEU A 77 -4.42 10.35 10.02
C LEU A 77 -4.78 11.83 9.86
N LYS A 78 -4.06 12.73 10.54
CA LYS A 78 -4.16 14.17 10.37
C LYS A 78 -3.16 14.60 9.33
N ARG A 79 -3.61 15.47 8.42
CA ARG A 79 -2.72 16.11 7.45
C ARG A 79 -1.70 16.95 8.21
N ILE A 80 -0.42 16.82 7.88
CA ILE A 80 0.55 17.84 8.31
C ILE A 80 0.19 19.15 7.60
N LEU A 81 -0.43 20.06 8.34
CA LEU A 81 -0.38 21.48 8.00
C LEU A 81 1.06 21.92 8.23
N SER A 82 1.69 22.57 7.24
CA SER A 82 3.09 23.05 7.32
C SER A 82 3.39 23.95 8.52
N LYS A 83 2.37 24.36 9.28
CA LYS A 83 2.48 25.10 10.54
C LYS A 83 2.90 24.26 11.76
N ILE A 84 2.69 22.93 11.75
CA ILE A 84 2.96 22.06 12.93
C ILE A 84 4.32 21.35 12.82
N CYS A 85 4.76 21.03 11.60
CA CYS A 85 6.08 20.46 11.37
C CYS A 85 6.83 21.34 10.36
N SER A 86 7.94 21.93 10.79
CA SER A 86 8.82 22.71 9.91
C SER A 86 9.51 21.76 8.95
N LEU A 87 9.02 21.69 7.71
CA LEU A 87 9.67 20.96 6.63
C LEU A 87 10.89 21.79 6.17
N ALA A 88 12.07 21.47 6.68
CA ALA A 88 13.31 22.01 6.16
C ALA A 88 13.81 21.07 5.05
N ARG A 89 13.94 21.61 3.82
CA ARG A 89 14.59 20.92 2.69
C ARG A 89 16.11 21.08 2.83
N GLU A 90 16.67 20.55 3.90
CA GLU A 90 18.13 20.50 4.05
C GLU A 90 18.65 19.25 3.34
N GLN A 91 19.24 19.46 2.16
CA GLN A 91 20.15 18.52 1.49
C GLN A 91 19.67 17.06 1.38
N LYS A 92 18.48 16.86 0.77
CA LYS A 92 17.89 15.56 0.40
C LYS A 92 17.19 14.79 1.51
N HIS A 93 17.18 15.33 2.74
CA HIS A 93 16.41 14.77 3.83
C HIS A 93 15.23 15.67 4.14
N PHE A 94 14.04 15.09 4.29
CA PHE A 94 12.93 15.84 4.86
C PHE A 94 12.96 15.63 6.36
N LEU A 95 13.12 16.74 7.08
CA LEU A 95 13.02 16.77 8.53
C LEU A 95 11.66 17.34 8.90
N ALA A 96 10.85 16.56 9.59
CA ALA A 96 9.64 17.04 10.24
C ALA A 96 9.84 16.88 11.75
N LYS A 97 9.91 18.01 12.47
CA LYS A 97 9.86 18.05 13.94
C LYS A 97 8.41 18.27 14.34
N CYS A 98 7.77 17.26 14.91
CA CYS A 98 6.36 17.34 15.29
C CYS A 98 6.24 17.35 16.82
N CYS A 99 5.55 18.37 17.36
CA CYS A 99 5.38 18.59 18.80
C CYS A 99 4.04 18.03 19.29
N ASN A 100 4.09 16.88 19.98
CA ASN A 100 3.18 16.42 21.04
C ASN A 100 3.32 14.89 21.19
N ASN A 101 4.18 14.47 22.12
CA ASN A 101 4.40 13.05 22.46
C ASN A 101 3.46 12.53 23.56
N SER A 102 2.24 13.07 23.70
CA SER A 102 1.31 12.59 24.73
C SER A 102 0.57 11.30 24.36
N GLU A 103 0.71 10.79 23.15
CA GLU A 103 0.06 9.54 22.71
C GLU A 103 1.10 8.59 22.13
N HIS A 104 1.47 7.56 22.92
CA HIS A 104 2.41 6.51 22.54
C HIS A 104 1.95 5.61 21.35
N ASN A 105 0.86 5.98 20.66
CA ASN A 105 0.25 5.23 19.54
C ASN A 105 0.31 5.99 18.20
N GLN A 106 1.23 6.94 18.03
CA GLN A 106 1.36 7.67 16.76
C GLN A 106 2.06 6.80 15.70
N PHE A 107 1.37 6.51 14.61
CA PHE A 107 1.95 5.93 13.40
C PHE A 107 1.92 6.94 12.25
N ILE A 108 2.82 6.74 11.29
CA ILE A 108 3.01 7.62 10.14
C ILE A 108 2.78 6.83 8.87
N ILE A 109 2.04 7.43 7.93
CA ILE A 109 1.88 6.89 6.58
C ILE A 109 2.34 7.96 5.60
N ILE A 110 3.31 7.60 4.76
CA ILE A 110 3.79 8.42 3.66
C ILE A 110 3.14 7.95 2.35
N ASN A 111 3.09 8.86 1.38
CA ASN A 111 2.44 8.70 0.10
C ASN A 111 0.91 8.60 0.22
N ARG A 112 0.28 9.64 0.77
CA ARG A 112 -1.19 9.76 0.85
C ARG A 112 -1.86 9.29 -0.45
N GLN A 113 -2.72 8.29 -0.30
CA GLN A 113 -3.51 7.69 -1.39
C GLN A 113 -2.67 7.21 -2.58
N GLN A 114 -1.38 6.89 -2.35
CA GLN A 114 -0.45 6.43 -3.37
C GLN A 114 -0.35 7.38 -4.59
N THR A 115 -0.43 8.69 -4.35
CA THR A 115 -0.38 9.71 -5.41
C THR A 115 1.01 9.92 -6.00
N GLY A 116 2.05 9.59 -5.26
CA GLY A 116 3.44 9.61 -5.71
C GLY A 116 3.86 8.27 -6.29
N TYR A 117 4.67 8.32 -7.36
CA TYR A 117 5.16 7.12 -8.06
C TYR A 117 6.38 6.49 -7.37
N TYR A 118 6.29 6.20 -6.08
CA TYR A 118 7.39 5.65 -5.28
C TYR A 118 6.87 4.72 -4.20
N ARG A 119 7.73 3.81 -3.74
CA ARG A 119 7.44 2.90 -2.62
C ARG A 119 7.96 3.48 -1.32
N VAL A 120 7.39 3.05 -0.20
CA VAL A 120 7.81 3.52 1.12
C VAL A 120 8.34 2.36 1.94
N PHE A 121 9.56 2.52 2.45
CA PHE A 121 10.15 1.63 3.43
C PHE A 121 10.13 2.31 4.79
N TYR A 122 9.61 1.63 5.82
CA TYR A 122 9.63 2.12 7.19
C TYR A 122 10.65 1.34 8.02
N ASN A 123 11.29 2.00 9.00
CA ASN A 123 12.11 1.27 9.97
C ASN A 123 11.24 0.33 10.84
N ARG A 124 11.89 -0.63 11.53
CA ARG A 124 11.20 -1.68 12.30
C ARG A 124 10.15 -1.14 13.27
N GLU A 125 10.51 -0.14 14.07
CA GLU A 125 9.61 0.45 15.07
C GLU A 125 8.37 1.10 14.42
N SER A 126 8.55 1.75 13.27
CA SER A 126 7.45 2.35 12.52
C SER A 126 6.53 1.29 11.91
N TRP A 127 7.10 0.20 11.39
CA TRP A 127 6.31 -0.94 10.93
C TRP A 127 5.46 -1.54 12.05
N LEU A 128 6.02 -1.74 13.24
CA LEU A 128 5.29 -2.29 14.39
C LEU A 128 4.06 -1.43 14.71
N ARG A 129 4.19 -0.10 14.76
CA ARG A 129 3.04 0.80 15.02
C ARG A 129 2.00 0.77 13.90
N ILE A 130 2.43 0.69 12.64
CA ILE A 130 1.51 0.52 11.50
C ILE A 130 0.74 -0.80 11.62
N ILE A 131 1.44 -1.90 11.93
CA ILE A 131 0.86 -3.23 12.12
C ILE A 131 -0.14 -3.22 13.26
N ASP A 132 0.21 -2.64 14.41
CA ASP A 132 -0.67 -2.55 15.58
C ASP A 132 -1.96 -1.78 15.23
N TYR A 133 -1.84 -0.68 14.49
CA TYR A 133 -3.01 0.09 14.05
C TYR A 133 -3.86 -0.66 13.03
N LEU A 134 -3.24 -1.30 12.04
CA LEU A 134 -3.93 -2.13 11.04
C LEU A 134 -4.69 -3.29 11.70
N ASN A 135 -4.15 -3.88 12.75
CA ASN A 135 -4.79 -4.98 13.48
C ASN A 135 -5.78 -4.53 14.56
N SER A 136 -6.08 -3.22 14.64
CA SER A 136 -7.09 -2.67 15.54
C SER A 136 -8.46 -2.55 14.87
N GLU A 137 -9.52 -2.32 15.64
CA GLU A 137 -10.86 -2.04 15.12
C GLU A 137 -10.93 -0.75 14.29
N ASN A 138 -9.92 0.12 14.40
CA ASN A 138 -9.85 1.43 13.76
C ASN A 138 -9.11 1.43 12.42
N TYR A 139 -8.74 0.25 11.88
CA TYR A 139 -7.94 0.13 10.66
C TYR A 139 -8.54 0.88 9.46
N THR A 140 -9.87 0.97 9.38
CA THR A 140 -10.61 1.66 8.31
C THR A 140 -10.35 3.16 8.26
N ASN A 141 -9.83 3.75 9.33
CA ASN A 141 -9.42 5.15 9.35
C ASN A 141 -8.20 5.40 8.45
N ILE A 142 -7.33 4.40 8.23
CA ILE A 142 -6.33 4.47 7.17
C ILE A 142 -7.06 4.38 5.84
N ASN A 143 -6.83 5.33 4.93
CA ASN A 143 -7.48 5.29 3.62
C ASN A 143 -7.22 3.97 2.88
N VAL A 144 -8.23 3.41 2.23
CA VAL A 144 -8.15 2.12 1.52
C VAL A 144 -6.98 2.05 0.52
N LEU A 145 -6.68 3.12 -0.20
CA LEU A 145 -5.54 3.17 -1.13
C LEU A 145 -4.20 3.04 -0.41
N ASN A 146 -4.08 3.61 0.79
CA ASN A 146 -2.90 3.43 1.61
C ASN A 146 -2.84 2.03 2.22
N ARG A 147 -3.98 1.42 2.62
CA ARG A 147 -4.01 0.02 3.06
C ARG A 147 -3.54 -0.93 1.95
N ALA A 148 -4.00 -0.70 0.72
CA ALA A 148 -3.52 -1.40 -0.48
C ALA A 148 -2.02 -1.18 -0.70
N GLN A 149 -1.55 0.07 -0.64
CA GLN A 149 -0.14 0.42 -0.77
C GLN A 149 0.73 -0.30 0.26
N LEU A 150 0.32 -0.37 1.53
CA LEU A 150 1.11 -1.03 2.59
C LEU A 150 1.30 -2.53 2.29
N ILE A 151 0.27 -3.20 1.75
CA ILE A 151 0.37 -4.62 1.34
C ILE A 151 1.30 -4.76 0.14
N ASP A 152 1.13 -3.93 -0.89
CA ASP A 152 1.93 -3.97 -2.12
C ASP A 152 3.42 -3.66 -1.84
N ASP A 153 3.69 -2.60 -1.08
CA ASP A 153 5.05 -2.18 -0.69
C ASP A 153 5.73 -3.27 0.14
N THR A 154 5.06 -3.81 1.16
CA THR A 154 5.69 -4.83 2.03
C THR A 154 5.98 -6.13 1.29
N PHE A 155 5.11 -6.54 0.37
CA PHE A 155 5.39 -7.70 -0.48
C PHE A 155 6.59 -7.44 -1.37
N HIS A 156 6.61 -6.31 -2.09
CA HIS A 156 7.71 -5.96 -2.98
C HIS A 156 9.06 -5.90 -2.24
N LEU A 157 9.09 -5.22 -1.09
CA LEU A 157 10.29 -5.13 -0.24
C LEU A 157 10.72 -6.49 0.30
N THR A 158 9.78 -7.41 0.52
CA THR A 158 10.10 -8.79 0.96
C THR A 158 10.77 -9.57 -0.17
N ILE A 159 10.21 -9.54 -1.38
CA ILE A 159 10.77 -10.29 -2.52
C ILE A 159 12.09 -9.68 -3.03
N SER A 160 12.33 -8.39 -2.81
CA SER A 160 13.63 -7.75 -3.08
C SER A 160 14.68 -8.01 -2.00
N GLY A 161 14.30 -8.64 -0.88
CA GLY A 161 15.19 -8.95 0.25
C GLY A 161 15.48 -7.77 1.18
N GLU A 162 14.77 -6.65 1.02
CA GLU A 162 14.92 -5.44 1.85
C GLU A 162 14.15 -5.52 3.17
N LEU A 163 13.09 -6.33 3.22
CA LEU A 163 12.24 -6.50 4.39
C LEU A 163 12.10 -7.97 4.78
N ASN A 164 12.10 -8.25 6.09
CA ASN A 164 11.84 -9.60 6.57
C ASN A 164 10.38 -10.00 6.27
N SER A 165 10.19 -11.17 5.66
CA SER A 165 8.87 -11.72 5.34
C SER A 165 7.88 -11.76 6.51
N SER A 166 8.35 -11.83 7.76
CA SER A 166 7.49 -11.78 8.94
C SER A 166 6.66 -10.50 8.99
N VAL A 167 7.24 -9.36 8.61
CA VAL A 167 6.57 -8.05 8.59
C VAL A 167 5.43 -8.06 7.58
N PHE A 168 5.63 -8.61 6.38
CA PHE A 168 4.56 -8.77 5.40
C PHE A 168 3.40 -9.60 5.97
N TRP A 169 3.68 -10.73 6.62
CA TRP A 169 2.64 -11.56 7.23
C TRP A 169 1.86 -10.86 8.35
N GLU A 170 2.54 -10.06 9.16
CA GLU A 170 1.91 -9.26 10.22
C GLU A 170 1.05 -8.13 9.64
N VAL A 171 1.52 -7.50 8.55
CA VAL A 171 0.77 -6.47 7.82
C VAL A 171 -0.48 -7.05 7.19
N ILE A 172 -0.46 -8.21 6.53
CA ILE A 172 -1.68 -8.75 5.90
C ILE A 172 -2.64 -9.42 6.89
N ASN A 173 -2.26 -9.60 8.15
CA ASN A 173 -3.08 -10.28 9.14
C ASN A 173 -4.43 -9.58 9.38
N TYR A 174 -4.52 -8.26 9.16
CA TYR A 174 -5.78 -7.53 9.30
C TYR A 174 -6.80 -7.86 8.19
N LEU A 175 -6.36 -8.43 7.06
CA LEU A 175 -7.25 -8.72 5.92
C LEU A 175 -8.43 -9.63 6.30
N LYS A 176 -8.31 -10.42 7.36
CA LYS A 176 -9.43 -11.22 7.90
C LYS A 176 -10.66 -10.39 8.33
N TRP A 177 -10.50 -9.07 8.53
CA TRP A 177 -11.58 -8.13 8.84
C TRP A 177 -11.91 -7.19 7.67
N GLU A 178 -11.09 -7.16 6.63
CA GLU A 178 -11.22 -6.26 5.48
C GLU A 178 -12.24 -6.80 4.47
N THR A 179 -13.04 -5.90 3.90
CA THR A 179 -14.05 -6.23 2.87
C THR A 179 -14.01 -5.31 1.66
N ASP A 180 -13.06 -4.37 1.61
CA ASP A 180 -12.85 -3.52 0.46
C ASP A 180 -11.96 -4.21 -0.59
N TYR A 181 -12.47 -4.30 -1.83
CA TYR A 181 -11.75 -4.90 -2.96
C TYR A 181 -10.40 -4.23 -3.21
N ILE A 182 -10.31 -2.91 -3.06
CA ILE A 182 -9.09 -2.15 -3.35
C ILE A 182 -7.96 -2.57 -2.40
N ALA A 183 -8.26 -2.76 -1.11
CA ALA A 183 -7.29 -3.24 -0.14
C ALA A 183 -6.88 -4.71 -0.37
N TRP A 184 -7.82 -5.55 -0.85
CA TRP A 184 -7.55 -6.95 -1.17
C TRP A 184 -6.80 -7.16 -2.49
N TYR A 185 -6.90 -6.22 -3.44
CA TYR A 185 -6.34 -6.38 -4.77
C TYR A 185 -4.84 -6.70 -4.79
N PRO A 186 -3.96 -6.01 -4.04
CA PRO A 186 -2.55 -6.38 -3.93
C PRO A 186 -2.36 -7.80 -3.42
N MET A 187 -3.15 -8.23 -2.43
CA MET A 187 -3.07 -9.59 -1.90
C MET A 187 -3.42 -10.63 -2.97
N PHE A 188 -4.42 -10.40 -3.83
CA PHE A 188 -4.69 -11.31 -4.95
C PHE A 188 -3.51 -11.38 -5.93
N LYS A 189 -2.83 -10.25 -6.18
CA LYS A 189 -1.62 -10.23 -7.01
C LYS A 189 -0.46 -10.98 -6.37
N VAL A 190 -0.33 -10.93 -5.03
CA VAL A 190 0.62 -11.77 -4.29
C VAL A 190 0.29 -13.25 -4.46
N ILE A 191 -0.98 -13.65 -4.29
CA ILE A 191 -1.37 -15.05 -4.46
C ILE A 191 -1.13 -15.52 -5.89
N GLU A 192 -1.43 -14.68 -6.88
CA GLU A 192 -1.17 -14.94 -8.30
C GLU A 192 0.33 -15.11 -8.58
N HIS A 193 1.16 -14.21 -8.07
CA HIS A 193 2.62 -14.29 -8.17
C HIS A 193 3.14 -15.60 -7.57
N GLU A 194 2.69 -15.95 -6.37
CA GLU A 194 3.13 -17.17 -5.66
C GLU A 194 2.47 -18.45 -6.18
N SER A 195 1.46 -18.35 -7.06
CA SER A 195 0.66 -19.52 -7.49
C SER A 195 1.49 -20.62 -8.15
N HIS A 196 2.58 -20.25 -8.84
CA HIS A 196 3.49 -21.21 -9.46
C HIS A 196 4.21 -22.09 -8.43
N THR A 197 4.47 -21.58 -7.22
CA THR A 197 5.09 -22.36 -6.14
C THR A 197 4.07 -23.24 -5.42
N LEU A 198 2.79 -22.84 -5.40
CA LEU A 198 1.70 -23.58 -4.74
C LEU A 198 1.49 -24.99 -5.31
N LEU A 199 1.95 -25.26 -6.53
CA LEU A 199 1.79 -26.56 -7.18
C LEU A 199 2.74 -27.64 -6.63
N PHE A 200 3.82 -27.25 -5.93
CA PHE A 200 4.83 -28.18 -5.44
C PHE A 200 4.57 -28.54 -3.96
N PRO A 201 4.16 -29.77 -3.64
CA PRO A 201 3.85 -30.14 -2.27
C PRO A 201 5.12 -30.22 -1.42
N ASN A 202 5.31 -29.24 -0.54
CA ASN A 202 6.34 -29.25 0.51
C ASN A 202 5.79 -28.60 1.80
N VAL A 203 6.54 -28.65 2.90
CA VAL A 203 6.10 -28.12 4.21
C VAL A 203 5.83 -26.61 4.16
N ASN A 204 6.66 -25.86 3.42
CA ASN A 204 6.55 -24.41 3.30
C ASN A 204 5.29 -24.00 2.53
N THR A 205 5.02 -24.64 1.38
CA THR A 205 3.80 -24.40 0.59
C THR A 205 2.55 -24.80 1.35
N THR A 206 2.59 -25.87 2.15
CA THR A 206 1.45 -26.28 2.99
C THR A 206 1.15 -25.21 4.05
N THR A 207 2.20 -24.68 4.70
CA THR A 207 2.07 -23.62 5.69
C THR A 207 1.55 -22.33 5.05
N PHE A 208 2.08 -21.96 3.89
CA PHE A 208 1.65 -20.80 3.12
C PHE A 208 0.17 -20.89 2.72
N LYS A 209 -0.26 -22.02 2.13
CA LYS A 209 -1.67 -22.30 1.79
C LYS A 209 -2.58 -22.20 3.02
N MET A 210 -2.13 -22.72 4.16
CA MET A 210 -2.90 -22.63 5.40
C MET A 210 -3.08 -21.18 5.85
N ARG A 211 -2.02 -20.36 5.80
CA ARG A 211 -2.09 -18.93 6.16
C ARG A 211 -3.03 -18.16 5.24
N LEU A 212 -2.95 -18.38 3.92
CA LEU A 212 -3.85 -17.73 2.97
C LEU A 212 -5.32 -18.08 3.21
N ARG A 213 -5.63 -19.36 3.45
CA ARG A 213 -7.01 -19.77 3.79
C ARG A 213 -7.52 -19.09 5.06
N LYS A 214 -6.67 -18.87 6.06
CA LYS A 214 -7.04 -18.13 7.29
C LYS A 214 -7.42 -16.67 7.04
N LEU A 215 -7.06 -16.10 5.90
CA LEU A 215 -7.48 -14.76 5.49
C LEU A 215 -8.74 -14.80 4.61
N LEU A 216 -8.77 -15.71 3.62
CA LEU A 216 -9.86 -15.81 2.65
C LEU A 216 -11.17 -16.37 3.23
N ILE A 217 -11.11 -17.34 4.14
CA ILE A 217 -12.31 -17.95 4.70
C ILE A 217 -13.12 -16.93 5.52
N PRO A 218 -12.52 -16.17 6.46
CA PRO A 218 -13.25 -15.10 7.15
C PRO A 218 -13.88 -14.07 6.20
N LEU A 219 -13.16 -13.67 5.14
CA LEU A 219 -13.71 -12.79 4.11
C LEU A 219 -14.98 -13.39 3.49
N LEU A 220 -14.91 -14.63 2.99
CA LEU A 220 -16.04 -15.31 2.34
C LEU A 220 -17.23 -15.54 3.28
N VAL A 221 -16.96 -15.82 4.56
CA VAL A 221 -18.01 -15.91 5.59
C VAL A 221 -18.70 -14.56 5.77
N ASN A 222 -17.96 -13.45 5.70
CA ASN A 222 -18.51 -12.11 5.89
C ASN A 222 -19.30 -11.62 4.66
N ILE A 223 -18.74 -11.73 3.45
CA ILE A 223 -19.37 -11.23 2.22
C ILE A 223 -20.37 -12.21 1.59
N GLY A 224 -20.34 -13.48 2.02
CA GLY A 224 -21.14 -14.58 1.48
C GLY A 224 -20.59 -15.17 0.18
N TYR A 225 -21.02 -16.40 -0.13
CA TYR A 225 -20.59 -17.16 -1.33
C TYR A 225 -21.42 -16.83 -2.57
N GLU A 226 -22.61 -16.25 -2.40
CA GLU A 226 -23.52 -15.90 -3.49
C GLU A 226 -23.55 -14.40 -3.74
N GLU A 227 -23.64 -14.02 -5.02
CA GLU A 227 -23.91 -12.63 -5.41
C GLU A 227 -25.36 -12.27 -5.08
N LYS A 228 -25.56 -11.09 -4.50
CA LYS A 228 -26.88 -10.54 -4.20
C LYS A 228 -27.25 -9.50 -5.27
N PRO A 229 -28.55 -9.29 -5.55
CA PRO A 229 -28.99 -8.30 -6.56
C PRO A 229 -28.48 -6.88 -6.31
N ASN A 230 -28.28 -6.50 -5.04
CA ASN A 230 -27.84 -5.17 -4.63
C ASN A 230 -26.33 -5.06 -4.40
N ASP A 231 -25.55 -6.12 -4.68
CA ASP A 231 -24.10 -6.05 -4.55
C ASP A 231 -23.52 -5.09 -5.60
N ASP A 232 -22.62 -4.20 -5.15
CA ASP A 232 -21.83 -3.37 -6.06
C ASP A 232 -20.82 -4.21 -6.85
N ASN A 233 -20.31 -3.64 -7.94
CA ASN A 233 -19.41 -4.37 -8.84
C ASN A 233 -18.08 -4.77 -8.17
N LEU A 234 -17.54 -3.96 -7.25
CA LEU A 234 -16.28 -4.27 -6.57
C LEU A 234 -16.46 -5.40 -5.58
N LEU A 235 -17.58 -5.44 -4.85
CA LEU A 235 -17.92 -6.56 -3.97
C LEU A 235 -18.08 -7.87 -4.77
N LYS A 236 -18.69 -7.82 -5.95
CA LYS A 236 -18.76 -8.98 -6.87
C LYS A 236 -17.37 -9.45 -7.28
N CYS A 237 -16.50 -8.54 -7.72
CA CYS A 237 -15.12 -8.87 -8.06
C CYS A 237 -14.34 -9.45 -6.88
N LEU A 238 -14.50 -8.89 -5.68
CA LEU A 238 -13.88 -9.39 -4.45
C LEU A 238 -14.29 -10.83 -4.17
N ARG A 239 -15.60 -11.11 -4.25
CA ARG A 239 -16.13 -12.45 -4.04
C ARG A 239 -15.61 -13.45 -5.07
N GLN A 240 -15.60 -13.08 -6.34
CA GLN A 240 -15.13 -13.96 -7.42
C GLN A 240 -13.65 -14.32 -7.24
N GLU A 241 -12.78 -13.34 -6.95
CA GLU A 241 -11.36 -13.60 -6.67
C GLU A 241 -11.18 -14.44 -5.39
N ALA A 242 -11.90 -14.10 -4.31
CA ALA A 242 -11.81 -14.83 -3.06
C ALA A 242 -12.23 -16.30 -3.20
N LEU A 243 -13.34 -16.57 -3.91
CA LEU A 243 -13.80 -17.93 -4.22
C LEU A 243 -12.78 -18.66 -5.09
N ARG A 244 -12.32 -18.05 -6.19
CA ARG A 244 -11.31 -18.64 -7.07
C ARG A 244 -10.11 -19.13 -6.26
N TRP A 245 -9.53 -18.26 -5.43
CA TRP A 245 -8.34 -18.61 -4.66
C TRP A 245 -8.63 -19.59 -3.52
N ALA A 246 -9.76 -19.48 -2.81
CA ALA A 246 -10.14 -20.44 -1.78
C ALA A 246 -10.25 -21.86 -2.36
N CYS A 247 -10.90 -22.01 -3.52
CA CYS A 247 -11.03 -23.28 -4.23
C CYS A 247 -9.67 -23.84 -4.68
N VAL A 248 -8.80 -23.01 -5.28
CA VAL A 248 -7.43 -23.39 -5.70
C VAL A 248 -6.59 -23.85 -4.50
N LEU A 249 -6.75 -23.19 -3.35
CA LEU A 249 -6.07 -23.53 -2.10
C LEU A 249 -6.66 -24.76 -1.39
N GLY A 250 -7.71 -25.36 -1.94
CA GLY A 250 -8.28 -26.60 -1.45
C GLY A 250 -9.34 -26.44 -0.35
N ASP A 251 -9.97 -25.28 -0.24
CA ASP A 251 -11.09 -25.09 0.67
C ASP A 251 -12.29 -25.97 0.27
N SER A 252 -12.87 -26.68 1.26
CA SER A 252 -13.94 -27.65 1.01
C SER A 252 -15.28 -26.99 0.74
N GLU A 253 -15.59 -25.88 1.42
CA GLU A 253 -16.87 -25.18 1.25
C GLU A 253 -16.93 -24.51 -0.12
N CYS A 254 -15.82 -23.89 -0.54
CA CYS A 254 -15.69 -23.37 -1.89
C CYS A 254 -15.92 -24.45 -2.96
N LYS A 255 -15.29 -25.63 -2.80
CA LYS A 255 -15.44 -26.74 -3.77
C LYS A 255 -16.87 -27.26 -3.86
N LYS A 256 -17.53 -27.47 -2.71
CA LYS A 256 -18.96 -27.86 -2.68
C LYS A 256 -19.82 -26.84 -3.39
N TYR A 257 -19.56 -25.56 -3.16
CA TYR A 257 -20.30 -24.48 -3.78
C TYR A 257 -20.07 -24.41 -5.30
N ALA A 258 -18.82 -24.58 -5.76
CA ALA A 258 -18.50 -24.66 -7.18
C ALA A 258 -19.19 -25.85 -7.86
N GLU A 259 -19.21 -27.01 -7.21
CA GLU A 259 -19.93 -28.20 -7.69
C GLU A 259 -21.44 -27.96 -7.78
N TYR A 260 -22.05 -27.37 -6.75
CA TYR A 260 -23.46 -27.00 -6.75
C TYR A 260 -23.81 -26.06 -7.92
N LYS A 261 -23.01 -25.01 -8.16
CA LYS A 261 -23.23 -24.09 -9.29
C LYS A 261 -23.07 -24.78 -10.65
N LEU A 262 -22.08 -25.66 -10.79
CA LEU A 262 -21.87 -26.43 -12.01
C LEU A 262 -23.06 -27.35 -12.29
N GLN A 263 -23.54 -28.10 -11.28
CA GLN A 263 -24.71 -28.97 -11.41
C GLN A 263 -25.97 -28.18 -11.79
N GLY A 264 -26.16 -27.00 -11.22
CA GLY A 264 -27.25 -26.09 -11.58
C GLY A 264 -27.19 -25.65 -13.04
N HIS A 265 -26.01 -25.26 -13.53
CA HIS A 265 -25.80 -24.88 -14.93
C HIS A 265 -26.00 -26.06 -15.90
N LEU A 266 -25.52 -27.26 -15.54
CA LEU A 266 -25.72 -28.46 -16.36
C LEU A 266 -27.20 -28.89 -16.44
N SER A 267 -27.96 -28.65 -15.37
CA SER A 267 -29.40 -28.97 -15.32
C SER A 267 -30.25 -27.96 -16.09
N ASN A 268 -29.82 -26.70 -16.17
CA ASN A 268 -30.46 -25.63 -16.92
C ASN A 268 -29.40 -24.84 -17.72
N PRO A 269 -28.97 -25.37 -18.88
CA PRO A 269 -28.04 -24.67 -19.75
C PRO A 269 -28.72 -23.38 -20.21
N THR A 270 -28.19 -22.26 -19.75
CA THR A 270 -28.63 -20.90 -20.12
C THR A 270 -27.79 -20.39 -21.27
#